data_AF-A0A520ACI8-F1
#
_entry.id   AF-A0A520ACI8-F1
#
_cell.length_a   1.000
_cell.length_b   1.000
_cell.length_c   1.000
_cell.angle_alpha   90.00
_cell.angle_beta   90.00
_cell.angle_gamma   90.00
#
_symmetry.space_group_name_H-M   'P 1'
#
loop_
_entity.id
_entity.type
_entity.pdbx_description
1 polymer ?
#
loop_
_entity_poly.entity_id
_entity_poly.type
_entity_poly.pdbx_seq_one_letter_code
_entity_poly.pdbx_strand_id
1 'polypeptide(L)'
;KLDRTGADFYFCVNSIIERLGARPAVLYLPIGMEGGFKGLVDLVENRAIIWLEESLGAKFEYAEIPEDLVEKAAKYRSELIEMAVEQDDALMEAYLEGNEPSVADLKKLIRKGTLSMAFVPVVCGSAFKNKGVQPLLDAVVDYLPSPLDVPAIQGLKLDGVTPDERPSSDDVPFSALAFKIMNDPFVGTLTFARIYSGKLETASQVTNSVKDKKEKVGRMLLMHANSREDIQEAFAGDIVALAGLKDTTTGDTLCAMNAPIILERMEFPEPVIELSVEPKTKADQEKMGVALNRLAREDPSFRVSSDPESGQTIIKGMGELHLEILVDRMKREFKVEANVGAPQVAYREYLKKPVDVDYTHKKQSGGTGQFGRVKVKVTPGERGSGITFKDEIKGGNIPKEYLP
;
A
#
# COMPACT_ATOMS: atom_id res chain seq x y z
N LYS A 1 -16.79 -16.90 7.02
CA LYS A 1 -16.33 -18.10 7.76
C LYS A 1 -17.50 -18.69 8.55
N LEU A 2 -18.58 -19.07 7.87
CA LEU A 2 -19.79 -19.55 8.52
C LEU A 2 -19.66 -20.96 9.12
N ASP A 3 -18.58 -21.66 8.81
CA ASP A 3 -18.27 -23.03 9.24
C ASP A 3 -17.61 -23.14 10.61
N ARG A 4 -17.20 -22.02 11.21
CA ARG A 4 -16.44 -21.99 12.46
C ARG A 4 -17.37 -21.92 13.66
N THR A 5 -16.96 -22.50 14.79
CA THR A 5 -17.67 -22.37 16.07
C THR A 5 -17.77 -20.89 16.48
N GLY A 6 -18.95 -20.47 16.93
CA GLY A 6 -19.28 -19.07 17.23
C GLY A 6 -19.59 -18.22 16.00
N ALA A 7 -19.83 -18.84 14.83
CA ALA A 7 -20.21 -18.09 13.64
C ALA A 7 -21.63 -17.54 13.79
N ASP A 8 -21.74 -16.21 13.84
CA ASP A 8 -23.02 -15.50 13.86
C ASP A 8 -23.05 -14.47 12.72
N PHE A 9 -23.90 -14.74 11.72
CA PHE A 9 -24.08 -13.86 10.57
C PHE A 9 -24.77 -12.54 10.96
N TYR A 10 -25.79 -12.60 11.81
CA TYR A 10 -26.60 -11.45 12.17
C TYR A 10 -25.82 -10.48 13.05
N PHE A 11 -25.00 -11.00 13.96
CA PHE A 11 -24.05 -10.20 14.72
C PHE A 11 -23.05 -9.46 13.81
N CYS A 12 -22.58 -10.11 12.73
CA CYS A 12 -21.68 -9.50 11.76
C CYS A 12 -22.37 -8.35 11.00
N VAL A 13 -23.61 -8.56 10.54
CA VAL A 13 -24.42 -7.52 9.87
C VAL A 13 -24.65 -6.32 10.80
N ASN A 14 -25.03 -6.56 12.06
CA ASN A 14 -25.18 -5.48 13.04
C ASN A 14 -23.86 -4.76 13.33
N SER A 15 -22.73 -5.48 13.36
CA SER A 15 -21.42 -4.86 13.54
C SER A 15 -21.04 -3.93 12.38
N ILE A 16 -21.48 -4.22 11.15
CA ILE A 16 -21.30 -3.31 10.00
C ILE A 16 -22.04 -1.99 10.26
N ILE A 17 -23.27 -2.07 10.78
CA ILE A 17 -24.09 -0.89 11.10
C ILE A 17 -23.46 -0.10 12.26
N GLU A 18 -23.22 -0.74 13.39
CA GLU A 18 -22.81 -0.06 14.63
C GLU A 18 -21.38 0.46 14.59
N ARG A 19 -20.45 -0.27 13.97
CA ARG A 19 -19.02 0.06 14.02
C ARG A 19 -18.53 0.85 12.81
N LEU A 20 -19.10 0.60 11.63
CA LEU A 20 -18.69 1.27 10.40
C LEU A 20 -19.67 2.37 9.98
N GLY A 21 -20.89 2.39 10.53
CA GLY A 21 -21.93 3.34 10.14
C GLY A 21 -22.45 3.12 8.71
N ALA A 22 -22.24 1.94 8.14
CA ALA A 22 -22.67 1.61 6.77
C ALA A 22 -24.09 1.00 6.75
N ARG A 23 -24.81 1.15 5.63
CA ARG A 23 -26.08 0.44 5.36
C ARG A 23 -25.80 -0.89 4.66
N PRO A 24 -25.93 -2.05 5.32
CA PRO A 24 -25.76 -3.35 4.67
C PRO A 24 -27.02 -3.75 3.90
N ALA A 25 -26.88 -4.05 2.61
CA ALA A 25 -27.91 -4.68 1.79
C ALA A 25 -27.68 -6.20 1.75
N VAL A 26 -28.38 -6.95 2.60
CA VAL A 26 -28.18 -8.40 2.69
C VAL A 26 -28.73 -9.08 1.43
N LEU A 27 -27.84 -9.74 0.67
CA LEU A 27 -28.22 -10.48 -0.54
C LEU A 27 -28.46 -11.97 -0.27
N TYR A 28 -27.70 -12.53 0.68
CA TYR A 28 -27.73 -13.95 1.01
C TYR A 28 -27.87 -14.19 2.51
N LEU A 29 -28.81 -15.06 2.90
CA LEU A 29 -28.91 -15.58 4.26
C LEU A 29 -28.29 -16.97 4.37
N PRO A 30 -27.60 -17.31 5.48
CA PRO A 30 -27.03 -18.64 5.64
C PRO A 30 -28.09 -19.69 6.01
N ILE A 31 -28.03 -20.85 5.36
CA ILE A 31 -28.79 -22.06 5.73
C ILE A 31 -27.92 -22.90 6.66
N GLY A 32 -28.27 -22.88 7.95
CA GLY A 32 -27.47 -23.45 9.03
C GLY A 32 -26.21 -22.63 9.33
N MET A 33 -25.53 -22.96 10.43
CA MET A 33 -24.28 -22.33 10.86
C MET A 33 -23.33 -23.38 11.42
N GLU A 34 -22.05 -23.02 11.53
CA GLU A 34 -20.98 -23.85 12.08
C GLU A 34 -20.84 -25.22 11.38
N GLY A 35 -20.94 -26.31 12.15
CA GLY A 35 -20.99 -27.67 11.63
C GLY A 35 -22.17 -27.92 10.69
N GLY A 36 -23.31 -27.28 10.95
CA GLY A 36 -24.56 -27.43 10.20
C GLY A 36 -24.71 -26.54 8.97
N PHE A 37 -23.68 -25.79 8.58
CA PHE A 37 -23.73 -24.92 7.40
C PHE A 37 -23.84 -25.72 6.09
N LYS A 38 -24.98 -25.59 5.41
CA LYS A 38 -25.34 -26.38 4.22
C LYS A 38 -25.51 -25.55 2.96
N GLY A 39 -26.00 -24.32 3.08
CA GLY A 39 -26.46 -23.55 1.94
C GLY A 39 -26.61 -22.06 2.20
N LEU A 40 -27.14 -21.37 1.20
CA LEU A 40 -27.50 -19.96 1.25
C LEU A 40 -28.93 -19.79 0.72
N VAL A 41 -29.67 -18.81 1.23
CA VAL A 41 -30.89 -18.32 0.61
C VAL A 41 -30.53 -17.09 -0.21
N ASP A 42 -30.75 -17.15 -1.52
CA ASP A 42 -30.65 -16.03 -2.44
C ASP A 42 -31.93 -15.21 -2.35
N LEU A 43 -31.83 -13.99 -1.82
CA LEU A 43 -32.98 -13.09 -1.63
C LEU A 43 -33.39 -12.37 -2.92
N VAL A 44 -32.49 -12.28 -3.90
CA VAL A 44 -32.74 -11.62 -5.19
C VAL A 44 -33.54 -12.55 -6.09
N GLU A 45 -33.11 -13.81 -6.20
CA GLU A 45 -33.81 -14.85 -6.95
C GLU A 45 -34.89 -15.57 -6.14
N ASN A 46 -35.00 -15.25 -4.84
CA ASN A 46 -35.95 -15.82 -3.88
C ASN A 46 -35.95 -17.37 -3.84
N ARG A 47 -34.76 -17.97 -3.68
CA ARG A 47 -34.56 -19.43 -3.70
C ARG A 47 -33.42 -19.87 -2.76
N ALA A 48 -33.42 -21.13 -2.35
CA ALA A 48 -32.30 -21.73 -1.64
C ALA A 48 -31.25 -22.29 -2.61
N ILE A 49 -29.98 -22.19 -2.22
CA ILE A 49 -28.82 -22.79 -2.87
C ILE A 49 -28.20 -23.74 -1.86
N ILE A 50 -28.28 -25.05 -2.13
CA ILE A 50 -27.78 -26.08 -1.23
C ILE A 50 -26.60 -26.78 -1.90
N TRP A 51 -25.44 -26.77 -1.23
CA TRP A 51 -24.28 -27.53 -1.70
C TRP A 51 -24.35 -28.96 -1.21
N LEU A 52 -24.27 -29.90 -2.15
CA LEU A 52 -24.22 -31.33 -1.84
C LEU A 52 -22.87 -31.66 -1.20
N GLU A 53 -22.93 -32.39 -0.08
CA GLU A 53 -21.74 -32.91 0.60
C GLU A 53 -20.94 -33.81 -0.37
N GLU A 54 -19.63 -33.91 -0.16
CA GLU A 54 -18.66 -34.69 -0.97
C GLU A 54 -18.16 -34.07 -2.29
N SER A 55 -18.72 -32.95 -2.75
CA SER A 55 -18.31 -32.35 -4.05
C SER A 55 -17.31 -31.19 -3.99
N LEU A 56 -16.77 -30.84 -2.82
CA LEU A 56 -15.91 -29.65 -2.63
C LEU A 56 -16.49 -28.36 -3.25
N GLY A 57 -17.82 -28.23 -3.28
CA GLY A 57 -18.51 -27.07 -3.83
C GLY A 57 -18.87 -27.18 -5.33
N ALA A 58 -18.51 -28.28 -6.01
CA ALA A 58 -18.73 -28.44 -7.45
C ALA A 58 -20.18 -28.78 -7.82
N LYS A 59 -20.97 -29.35 -6.90
CA LYS A 59 -22.40 -29.64 -7.13
C LYS A 59 -23.24 -28.90 -6.09
N PHE A 60 -24.16 -28.10 -6.58
CA PHE A 60 -25.20 -27.45 -5.79
C PHE A 60 -26.54 -27.57 -6.51
N GLU A 61 -27.61 -27.48 -5.74
CA GLU A 61 -28.98 -27.54 -6.23
C GLU A 61 -29.74 -26.29 -5.80
N TYR A 62 -30.63 -25.83 -6.67
CA TYR A 62 -31.62 -24.82 -6.31
C TYR A 62 -32.83 -25.53 -5.71
N ALA A 63 -33.24 -25.08 -4.53
CA ALA A 63 -34.36 -25.62 -3.79
C ALA A 63 -35.27 -24.51 -3.28
N GLU A 64 -36.43 -24.87 -2.76
CA GLU A 64 -37.27 -23.95 -2.02
C GLU A 64 -36.60 -23.54 -0.70
N ILE A 65 -36.97 -22.36 -0.20
CA ILE A 65 -36.45 -21.82 1.05
C ILE A 65 -36.88 -22.74 2.20
N PRO A 66 -35.95 -23.23 3.05
CA PRO A 66 -36.29 -24.05 4.20
C PRO A 66 -37.34 -23.39 5.11
N GLU A 67 -38.30 -24.16 5.61
CA GLU A 67 -39.44 -23.66 6.42
C GLU A 67 -39.00 -22.79 7.60
N ASP A 68 -37.88 -23.14 8.25
CA ASP A 68 -37.30 -22.42 9.39
C ASP A 68 -36.74 -21.03 9.03
N LEU A 69 -36.56 -20.76 7.73
CA LEU A 69 -36.02 -19.50 7.21
C LEU A 69 -37.03 -18.69 6.39
N VAL A 70 -38.21 -19.21 6.05
CA VAL A 70 -39.20 -18.52 5.20
C VAL A 70 -39.56 -17.14 5.76
N GLU A 71 -39.91 -17.05 7.05
CA GLU A 71 -40.28 -15.76 7.67
C GLU A 71 -39.12 -14.76 7.68
N LYS A 72 -37.90 -15.24 7.98
CA LYS A 72 -36.71 -14.40 7.98
C LYS A 72 -36.34 -13.95 6.58
N ALA A 73 -36.39 -14.86 5.60
CA ALA A 73 -36.10 -14.56 4.21
C ALA A 73 -37.09 -13.54 3.66
N ALA A 74 -38.38 -13.67 3.96
CA ALA A 74 -39.39 -12.69 3.59
C ALA A 74 -39.09 -11.31 4.19
N LYS A 75 -38.76 -11.24 5.49
CA LYS A 75 -38.38 -9.98 6.15
C LYS A 75 -37.17 -9.32 5.49
N TYR A 76 -36.05 -10.03 5.35
CA TYR A 76 -34.83 -9.49 4.77
C TYR A 76 -34.98 -9.16 3.28
N ARG A 77 -35.83 -9.90 2.55
CA ARG A 77 -36.16 -9.59 1.16
C ARG A 77 -36.95 -8.29 1.06
N SER A 78 -37.93 -8.05 1.92
CA SER A 78 -38.65 -6.77 1.95
C SER A 78 -37.70 -5.61 2.25
N GLU A 79 -36.84 -5.74 3.26
CA GLU A 79 -35.82 -4.72 3.59
C GLU A 79 -34.87 -4.47 2.41
N LEU A 80 -34.45 -5.53 1.70
CA LEU A 80 -33.60 -5.43 0.51
C LEU A 80 -34.31 -4.69 -0.64
N ILE A 81 -35.57 -5.03 -0.91
CA ILE A 81 -36.35 -4.40 -1.98
C ILE A 81 -36.58 -2.93 -1.65
N GLU A 82 -36.97 -2.60 -0.42
CA GLU A 82 -37.14 -1.22 0.04
C GLU A 82 -35.87 -0.39 -0.19
N MET A 83 -34.71 -0.90 0.23
CA MET A 83 -33.42 -0.23 0.01
C MET A 83 -33.09 -0.08 -1.48
N ALA A 84 -33.42 -1.07 -2.30
CA ALA A 84 -33.13 -1.05 -3.72
C ALA A 84 -34.02 -0.05 -4.48
N VAL A 85 -35.33 -0.01 -4.20
CA VAL A 85 -36.27 0.90 -4.88
C VAL A 85 -36.04 2.36 -4.51
N GLU A 86 -35.49 2.67 -3.34
CA GLU A 86 -35.02 4.03 -2.98
C GLU A 86 -34.03 4.63 -4.01
N GLN A 87 -33.41 3.79 -4.85
CA GLN A 87 -32.47 4.25 -5.87
C GLN A 87 -33.15 4.74 -7.17
N ASP A 88 -34.46 4.54 -7.34
CA ASP A 88 -35.18 4.93 -8.56
C ASP A 88 -36.65 5.30 -8.29
N ASP A 89 -37.01 6.57 -8.52
CA ASP A 89 -38.33 7.12 -8.20
C ASP A 89 -39.48 6.34 -8.87
N ALA A 90 -39.32 5.91 -10.13
CA ALA A 90 -40.38 5.22 -10.86
C ALA A 90 -40.65 3.82 -10.30
N LEU A 91 -39.59 3.08 -9.93
CA LEU A 91 -39.73 1.77 -9.30
C LEU A 91 -40.16 1.88 -7.83
N MET A 92 -39.83 2.97 -7.15
CA MET A 92 -40.36 3.28 -5.82
C MET A 92 -41.88 3.50 -5.85
N GLU A 93 -42.38 4.32 -6.78
CA GLU A 93 -43.82 4.53 -6.95
C GLU A 93 -44.55 3.21 -7.26
N ALA A 94 -44.04 2.42 -8.20
CA ALA A 94 -44.62 1.13 -8.55
C ALA A 94 -44.68 0.16 -7.34
N TYR A 95 -43.63 0.16 -6.51
CA TYR A 95 -43.60 -0.65 -5.29
C TYR A 95 -44.64 -0.21 -4.25
N LEU A 96 -44.84 1.10 -4.07
CA LEU A 96 -45.88 1.65 -3.20
C LEU A 96 -47.30 1.31 -3.67
N GLU A 97 -47.49 1.13 -4.99
CA GLU A 97 -48.74 0.63 -5.58
C GLU A 97 -48.92 -0.90 -5.45
N GLY A 98 -47.93 -1.60 -4.89
CA GLY A 98 -47.96 -3.05 -4.65
C GLY A 98 -47.33 -3.89 -5.77
N ASN A 99 -46.65 -3.27 -6.75
CA ASN A 99 -45.95 -3.98 -7.81
C ASN A 99 -44.50 -4.24 -7.41
N GLU A 100 -44.15 -5.49 -7.11
CA GLU A 100 -42.76 -5.87 -6.81
C GLU A 100 -41.87 -5.76 -8.08
N PRO A 101 -40.63 -5.26 -7.94
CA PRO A 101 -39.69 -5.20 -9.06
C PRO A 101 -39.32 -6.60 -9.55
N SER A 102 -39.11 -6.73 -10.87
CA SER A 102 -38.58 -7.96 -11.44
C SER A 102 -37.16 -8.24 -10.93
N VAL A 103 -36.71 -9.50 -10.98
CA VAL A 103 -35.33 -9.86 -10.59
C VAL A 103 -34.28 -9.04 -11.36
N ALA A 104 -34.51 -8.83 -12.66
CA ALA A 104 -33.62 -8.05 -13.51
C ALA A 104 -33.55 -6.58 -13.08
N ASP A 105 -34.69 -5.99 -12.70
CA ASP A 105 -34.73 -4.60 -12.25
C ASP A 105 -34.16 -4.46 -10.84
N LEU A 106 -34.43 -5.43 -9.94
CA LEU A 106 -33.81 -5.49 -8.62
C LEU A 106 -32.29 -5.55 -8.72
N LYS A 107 -31.72 -6.36 -9.62
CA LYS A 107 -30.26 -6.40 -9.85
C LYS A 107 -29.71 -5.04 -10.31
N LYS A 108 -30.41 -4.35 -11.23
CA LYS A 108 -30.01 -3.00 -11.69
C LYS A 108 -30.03 -1.98 -10.56
N LEU A 109 -31.07 -2.02 -9.72
CA LEU A 109 -31.20 -1.14 -8.56
C LEU A 109 -30.10 -1.38 -7.53
N ILE A 110 -29.83 -2.66 -7.21
CA ILE A 110 -28.72 -3.04 -6.30
C ILE A 110 -27.39 -2.54 -6.87
N ARG A 111 -27.14 -2.72 -8.18
CA ARG A 111 -25.95 -2.18 -8.84
C ARG A 111 -25.87 -0.66 -8.70
N LYS A 112 -26.95 0.08 -9.00
CA LYS A 112 -27.00 1.54 -8.89
C LYS A 112 -26.71 2.03 -7.46
N GLY A 113 -27.28 1.38 -6.45
CA GLY A 113 -27.00 1.69 -5.03
C GLY A 113 -25.59 1.32 -4.59
N THR A 114 -25.02 0.24 -5.14
CA THR A 114 -23.63 -0.17 -4.88
C THR A 114 -22.63 0.83 -5.47
N LEU A 115 -22.84 1.25 -6.72
CA LEU A 115 -21.97 2.19 -7.43
C LEU A 115 -21.99 3.60 -6.82
N SER A 116 -23.15 4.01 -6.29
CA SER A 116 -23.30 5.29 -5.58
C SER A 116 -22.91 5.24 -4.10
N MET A 117 -22.50 4.07 -3.59
CA MET A 117 -22.25 3.81 -2.16
C MET A 117 -23.43 4.13 -1.23
N ALA A 118 -24.67 4.07 -1.73
CA ALA A 118 -25.87 4.24 -0.89
C ALA A 118 -26.03 3.12 0.15
N PHE A 119 -25.61 1.90 -0.23
CA PHE A 119 -25.54 0.73 0.63
C PHE A 119 -24.43 -0.23 0.16
N VAL A 120 -24.06 -1.17 1.01
CA VAL A 120 -23.01 -2.17 0.73
C VAL A 120 -23.65 -3.56 0.65
N PRO A 121 -23.61 -4.24 -0.52
CA PRO A 121 -24.11 -5.61 -0.63
C PRO A 121 -23.36 -6.57 0.28
N VAL A 122 -24.11 -7.30 1.10
CA VAL A 122 -23.56 -8.29 2.03
C VAL A 122 -23.85 -9.69 1.50
N VAL A 123 -22.78 -10.43 1.26
CA VAL A 123 -22.79 -11.84 0.91
C VAL A 123 -22.17 -12.66 2.02
N CYS A 124 -22.49 -13.96 2.09
CA CYS A 124 -21.96 -14.82 3.12
C CYS A 124 -21.57 -16.21 2.60
N GLY A 125 -20.65 -16.87 3.32
CA GLY A 125 -20.12 -18.17 2.89
C GLY A 125 -18.98 -18.71 3.76
N SER A 126 -18.46 -19.86 3.32
CA SER A 126 -17.27 -20.52 3.84
C SER A 126 -16.32 -20.90 2.69
N ALA A 127 -15.22 -20.16 2.58
CA ALA A 127 -14.15 -20.49 1.65
C ALA A 127 -13.45 -21.81 2.00
N PHE A 128 -13.40 -22.20 3.27
CA PHE A 128 -12.76 -23.46 3.68
C PHE A 128 -13.57 -24.69 3.25
N LYS A 129 -14.91 -24.61 3.33
CA LYS A 129 -15.81 -25.67 2.86
C LYS A 129 -16.21 -25.51 1.38
N ASN A 130 -15.69 -24.51 0.66
CA ASN A 130 -16.05 -24.16 -0.73
C ASN A 130 -17.56 -23.94 -0.96
N LYS A 131 -18.26 -23.37 0.02
CA LYS A 131 -19.70 -23.06 -0.05
C LYS A 131 -19.90 -21.55 -0.02
N GLY A 132 -20.58 -21.01 -1.03
CA GLY A 132 -20.90 -19.57 -1.11
C GLY A 132 -19.83 -18.68 -1.74
N VAL A 133 -18.72 -19.25 -2.25
CA VAL A 133 -17.70 -18.46 -2.98
C VAL A 133 -18.18 -18.17 -4.41
N GLN A 134 -18.94 -19.10 -5.01
CA GLN A 134 -19.47 -18.97 -6.36
C GLN A 134 -20.48 -17.81 -6.47
N PRO A 135 -21.50 -17.69 -5.59
CA PRO A 135 -22.41 -16.54 -5.62
C PRO A 135 -21.73 -15.21 -5.28
N LEU A 136 -20.63 -15.23 -4.52
CA LEU A 136 -19.78 -14.05 -4.31
C LEU A 136 -19.15 -13.59 -5.63
N LEU A 137 -18.66 -14.52 -6.48
CA LEU A 137 -18.12 -14.17 -7.80
C LEU A 137 -19.21 -13.62 -8.72
N ASP A 138 -20.41 -14.21 -8.70
CA ASP A 138 -21.56 -13.69 -9.46
C ASP A 138 -21.93 -12.28 -8.99
N ALA A 139 -21.97 -12.04 -7.68
CA ALA A 139 -22.23 -10.72 -7.10
C ALA A 139 -21.14 -9.68 -7.47
N VAL A 140 -19.88 -10.10 -7.63
CA VAL A 140 -18.81 -9.22 -8.12
C VAL A 140 -19.11 -8.77 -9.55
N VAL A 141 -19.51 -9.69 -10.43
CA VAL A 141 -19.85 -9.35 -11.82
C VAL A 141 -21.11 -8.48 -11.89
N ASP A 142 -22.15 -8.84 -11.14
CA ASP A 142 -23.45 -8.18 -11.19
C ASP A 142 -23.41 -6.76 -10.59
N TYR A 143 -22.68 -6.54 -9.49
CA TYR A 143 -22.83 -5.33 -8.67
C TYR A 143 -21.60 -4.43 -8.58
N LEU A 144 -20.37 -4.91 -8.85
CA LEU A 144 -19.17 -4.07 -8.82
C LEU A 144 -18.96 -3.29 -10.13
N PRO A 145 -18.26 -2.13 -10.08
CA PRO A 145 -18.04 -1.28 -11.24
C PRO A 145 -17.17 -1.96 -12.31
N SER A 146 -17.53 -1.72 -13.57
CA SER A 146 -16.61 -1.86 -14.70
C SER A 146 -15.75 -0.59 -14.85
N PRO A 147 -14.65 -0.62 -15.61
CA PRO A 147 -13.85 0.56 -15.91
C PRO A 147 -14.64 1.73 -16.54
N LEU A 148 -15.79 1.44 -17.16
CA LEU A 148 -16.69 2.43 -17.77
C LEU A 148 -17.66 3.07 -16.76
N ASP A 149 -17.91 2.41 -15.63
CA ASP A 149 -18.78 2.94 -14.56
C ASP A 149 -18.03 3.90 -13.62
N VAL A 150 -16.71 3.92 -13.69
CA VAL A 150 -15.86 4.78 -12.86
C VAL A 150 -15.66 6.13 -13.56
N PRO A 151 -15.75 7.26 -12.84
CA PRO A 151 -15.43 8.57 -13.39
C PRO A 151 -14.02 8.62 -14.01
N ALA A 152 -13.81 9.56 -14.92
CA ALA A 152 -12.49 9.84 -15.49
C ALA A 152 -11.46 10.03 -14.37
N ILE A 153 -10.27 9.45 -14.55
CA ILE A 153 -9.21 9.60 -13.54
C ILE A 153 -8.76 11.06 -13.52
N GLN A 154 -8.74 11.63 -12.32
CA GLN A 154 -8.29 12.99 -12.11
C GLN A 154 -6.78 13.04 -11.96
N GLY A 155 -6.19 14.11 -12.47
CA GLY A 155 -4.77 14.39 -12.36
C GLY A 155 -4.48 15.88 -12.47
N LEU A 156 -3.20 16.18 -12.55
CA LEU A 156 -2.66 17.52 -12.70
C LEU A 156 -1.79 17.56 -13.95
N LYS A 157 -1.70 18.72 -14.59
CA LYS A 157 -0.66 18.96 -15.60
C LYS A 157 0.72 18.98 -14.94
N LEU A 158 1.77 19.03 -15.75
CA LEU A 158 3.17 19.10 -15.29
C LEU A 158 3.48 20.30 -14.39
N ASP A 159 2.63 21.34 -14.39
CA ASP A 159 2.73 22.46 -13.46
C ASP A 159 2.35 22.12 -12.02
N GLY A 160 1.74 20.94 -11.78
CA GLY A 160 1.32 20.46 -10.47
C GLY A 160 0.15 21.23 -9.87
N VAL A 161 -0.56 22.07 -10.65
CA VAL A 161 -1.65 22.93 -10.15
C VAL A 161 -2.86 22.88 -11.05
N THR A 162 -2.69 22.82 -12.37
CA THR A 162 -3.82 22.82 -13.30
C THR A 162 -4.46 21.44 -13.35
N PRO A 163 -5.75 21.29 -13.01
CA PRO A 163 -6.44 20.01 -13.14
C PRO A 163 -6.49 19.53 -14.59
N ASP A 164 -6.32 18.24 -14.79
CA ASP A 164 -6.54 17.52 -16.05
C ASP A 164 -7.27 16.21 -15.75
N GLU A 165 -7.96 15.66 -16.74
CA GLU A 165 -8.68 14.40 -16.59
C GLU A 165 -8.45 13.48 -17.79
N ARG A 166 -8.56 12.17 -17.53
CA ARG A 166 -8.44 11.14 -18.55
C ARG A 166 -9.65 10.22 -18.49
N PRO A 167 -10.55 10.26 -19.49
CA PRO A 167 -11.66 9.33 -19.54
C PRO A 167 -11.17 7.92 -19.86
N SER A 168 -11.89 6.91 -19.37
CA SER A 168 -11.67 5.49 -19.69
C SER A 168 -12.04 5.20 -21.15
N SER A 169 -11.11 5.46 -22.07
CA SER A 169 -11.28 5.23 -23.51
C SER A 169 -9.94 4.89 -24.15
N ASP A 170 -9.96 4.07 -25.20
CA ASP A 170 -8.75 3.66 -25.93
C ASP A 170 -8.26 4.73 -26.93
N ASP A 171 -9.14 5.64 -27.35
CA ASP A 171 -8.86 6.67 -28.36
C ASP A 171 -8.19 7.93 -27.78
N VAL A 172 -8.13 8.04 -26.46
CA VAL A 172 -7.51 9.19 -25.78
C VAL A 172 -6.03 8.91 -25.45
N PRO A 173 -5.23 9.94 -25.11
CA PRO A 173 -3.82 9.73 -24.82
C PRO A 173 -3.58 8.75 -23.66
N PHE A 174 -2.52 7.96 -23.78
CA PHE A 174 -2.16 6.94 -22.80
C PHE A 174 -1.88 7.53 -21.41
N SER A 175 -2.49 6.94 -20.38
CA SER A 175 -2.15 7.19 -18.98
C SER A 175 -2.32 5.93 -18.14
N ALA A 176 -1.35 5.66 -17.27
CA ALA A 176 -1.32 4.52 -16.37
C ALA A 176 -0.67 4.88 -15.04
N LEU A 177 -1.09 4.22 -13.97
CA LEU A 177 -0.50 4.36 -12.63
C LEU A 177 0.25 3.07 -12.27
N ALA A 178 1.55 3.20 -11.98
CA ALA A 178 2.32 2.11 -11.42
C ALA A 178 1.98 1.96 -9.93
N PHE A 179 1.40 0.83 -9.51
CA PHE A 179 0.93 0.65 -8.13
C PHE A 179 1.70 -0.43 -7.35
N LYS A 180 2.52 -1.25 -8.03
CA LYS A 180 3.33 -2.26 -7.37
C LYS A 180 4.56 -2.59 -8.19
N ILE A 181 5.69 -2.72 -7.51
CA ILE A 181 6.92 -3.24 -8.10
C ILE A 181 7.23 -4.58 -7.45
N MET A 182 7.61 -5.54 -8.28
CA MET A 182 7.99 -6.88 -7.86
C MET A 182 9.24 -7.30 -8.62
N ASN A 183 10.25 -7.77 -7.90
CA ASN A 183 11.41 -8.38 -8.54
C ASN A 183 11.16 -9.86 -8.80
N ASP A 184 11.14 -10.25 -10.07
CA ASP A 184 11.09 -11.63 -10.51
C ASP A 184 12.49 -12.14 -10.88
N PRO A 185 12.91 -13.34 -10.42
CA PRO A 185 14.23 -13.88 -10.74
C PRO A 185 14.50 -14.12 -12.23
N PHE A 186 13.46 -14.34 -13.05
CA PHE A 186 13.61 -14.70 -14.45
C PHE A 186 13.48 -13.50 -15.39
N VAL A 187 12.57 -12.57 -15.07
CA VAL A 187 12.24 -11.43 -15.93
C VAL A 187 12.83 -10.12 -15.41
N GLY A 188 13.36 -10.10 -14.18
CA GLY A 188 13.86 -8.90 -13.52
C GLY A 188 12.74 -8.11 -12.85
N THR A 189 12.91 -6.79 -12.78
CA THR A 189 11.93 -5.90 -12.12
C THR A 189 10.67 -5.76 -12.98
N LEU A 190 9.54 -6.16 -12.41
CA LEU A 190 8.20 -6.01 -12.96
C LEU A 190 7.50 -4.84 -12.27
N THR A 191 6.97 -3.92 -13.08
CA THR A 191 6.14 -2.82 -12.60
C THR A 191 4.69 -3.09 -13.01
N PHE A 192 3.84 -3.34 -12.03
CA PHE A 192 2.40 -3.47 -12.26
C PHE A 192 1.81 -2.07 -12.42
N ALA A 193 1.17 -1.86 -13.56
CA ALA A 193 0.51 -0.61 -13.89
C ALA A 193 -0.96 -0.88 -14.24
N ARG A 194 -1.86 -0.04 -13.73
CA ARG A 194 -3.25 0.03 -14.18
C ARG A 194 -3.35 1.10 -15.25
N ILE A 195 -3.82 0.73 -16.44
CA ILE A 195 -4.06 1.65 -17.54
C ILE A 195 -5.44 2.28 -17.31
N TYR A 196 -5.48 3.60 -17.26
CA TYR A 196 -6.74 4.34 -17.12
C TYR A 196 -7.26 4.84 -18.47
N SER A 197 -6.36 5.15 -19.39
CA SER A 197 -6.74 5.71 -20.69
C SER A 197 -5.72 5.36 -21.77
N GLY A 198 -6.20 5.35 -23.01
CA GLY A 198 -5.42 5.06 -24.21
C GLY A 198 -4.95 3.62 -24.30
N LYS A 199 -4.11 3.37 -25.30
CA LYS A 199 -3.48 2.08 -25.55
C LYS A 199 -1.98 2.11 -25.30
N LEU A 200 -1.44 0.97 -24.88
CA LEU A 200 -0.01 0.74 -24.73
C LEU A 200 0.43 -0.40 -25.63
N GLU A 201 1.43 -0.15 -26.47
CA GLU A 201 2.02 -1.16 -27.35
C GLU A 201 3.46 -1.47 -26.91
N THR A 202 3.89 -2.71 -27.08
CA THR A 202 5.27 -3.14 -26.83
C THR A 202 6.24 -2.30 -27.67
N ALA A 203 7.39 -1.96 -27.08
CA ALA A 203 8.42 -1.08 -27.66
C ALA A 203 8.05 0.42 -27.79
N SER A 204 6.86 0.83 -27.34
CA SER A 204 6.48 2.23 -27.24
C SER A 204 7.34 3.01 -26.22
N GLN A 205 7.43 4.33 -26.41
CA GLN A 205 8.07 5.23 -25.46
C GLN A 205 7.00 5.97 -24.66
N VAL A 206 7.10 5.87 -23.34
CA VAL A 206 6.23 6.55 -22.38
C VAL A 206 7.06 7.49 -21.52
N THR A 207 6.43 8.46 -20.89
CA THR A 207 7.09 9.36 -19.94
C THR A 207 6.57 9.11 -18.55
N ASN A 208 7.49 8.93 -17.61
CA ASN A 208 7.22 9.07 -16.19
C ASN A 208 7.11 10.57 -15.90
N SER A 209 5.89 11.08 -15.81
CA SER A 209 5.60 12.51 -15.60
C SER A 209 5.99 13.01 -14.22
N VAL A 210 6.08 12.11 -13.23
CA VAL A 210 6.47 12.43 -11.86
C VAL A 210 7.96 12.76 -11.76
N LYS A 211 8.80 12.04 -12.51
CA LYS A 211 10.27 12.20 -12.49
C LYS A 211 10.83 12.90 -13.72
N ASP A 212 9.96 13.27 -14.66
CA ASP A 212 10.32 13.81 -15.97
C ASP A 212 11.37 12.95 -16.69
N LYS A 213 11.14 11.63 -16.70
CA LYS A 213 12.03 10.66 -17.32
C LYS A 213 11.32 9.83 -18.38
N LYS A 214 11.99 9.64 -19.52
CA LYS A 214 11.51 8.77 -20.59
C LYS A 214 11.80 7.32 -20.27
N GLU A 215 10.80 6.48 -20.46
CA GLU A 215 10.86 5.05 -20.25
C GLU A 215 10.47 4.35 -21.55
N LYS A 216 11.12 3.23 -21.85
CA LYS A 216 10.78 2.40 -23.00
C LYS A 216 10.10 1.15 -22.52
N VAL A 217 8.89 0.90 -22.99
CA VAL A 217 8.16 -0.32 -22.65
C VAL A 217 8.79 -1.49 -23.39
N GLY A 218 9.38 -2.40 -22.64
CA GLY A 218 9.99 -3.62 -23.15
C GLY A 218 8.94 -4.71 -23.34
N ARG A 219 9.02 -5.76 -22.53
CA ARG A 219 8.03 -6.84 -22.50
C ARG A 219 6.86 -6.47 -21.60
N MET A 220 5.65 -6.79 -22.04
CA MET A 220 4.43 -6.67 -21.26
C MET A 220 3.87 -8.06 -20.96
N LEU A 221 3.43 -8.27 -19.72
CA LEU A 221 2.99 -9.57 -19.23
C LEU A 221 1.64 -9.45 -18.54
N LEU A 222 0.73 -10.37 -18.83
CA LEU A 222 -0.43 -10.67 -18.01
C LEU A 222 -0.08 -11.80 -17.04
N MET A 223 -0.29 -11.52 -15.76
CA MET A 223 -0.03 -12.46 -14.67
C MET A 223 -1.34 -13.17 -14.33
N HIS A 224 -1.47 -14.42 -14.78
CA HIS A 224 -2.57 -15.30 -14.42
C HIS A 224 -2.26 -16.05 -13.13
N ALA A 225 -3.23 -16.83 -12.62
CA ALA A 225 -3.10 -17.55 -11.34
C ALA A 225 -1.86 -18.48 -11.28
N ASN A 226 -1.51 -19.16 -12.37
CA ASN A 226 -0.40 -20.11 -12.43
C ASN A 226 0.46 -19.98 -13.70
N SER A 227 0.17 -19.02 -14.57
CA SER A 227 0.85 -18.83 -15.85
C SER A 227 1.13 -17.35 -16.10
N ARG A 228 2.04 -17.10 -17.05
CA ARG A 228 2.39 -15.77 -17.51
C ARG A 228 2.17 -15.75 -19.01
N GLU A 229 1.53 -14.69 -19.49
CA GLU A 229 1.23 -14.50 -20.90
C GLU A 229 1.89 -13.22 -21.39
N ASP A 230 2.74 -13.33 -22.41
CA ASP A 230 3.33 -12.16 -23.07
C ASP A 230 2.29 -11.53 -24.00
N ILE A 231 2.01 -10.24 -23.78
CA ILE A 231 1.07 -9.45 -24.59
C ILE A 231 1.80 -8.38 -25.39
N GLN A 232 1.24 -8.00 -26.53
CA GLN A 232 1.80 -6.96 -27.41
C GLN A 232 1.12 -5.60 -27.26
N GLU A 233 -0.15 -5.61 -26.83
CA GLU A 233 -0.99 -4.44 -26.67
C GLU A 233 -1.80 -4.56 -25.37
N ALA A 234 -2.14 -3.42 -24.78
CA ALA A 234 -2.97 -3.31 -23.59
C ALA A 234 -3.83 -2.03 -23.68
N PHE A 235 -5.05 -2.09 -23.15
CA PHE A 235 -6.09 -1.08 -23.36
C PHE A 235 -6.53 -0.40 -22.05
N ALA A 236 -7.40 0.60 -22.15
CA ALA A 236 -7.92 1.31 -20.98
C ALA A 236 -8.73 0.36 -20.08
N GLY A 237 -8.34 0.28 -18.81
CA GLY A 237 -8.91 -0.63 -17.82
C GLY A 237 -8.03 -1.84 -17.50
N ASP A 238 -7.07 -2.18 -18.36
CA ASP A 238 -6.21 -3.34 -18.16
C ASP A 238 -5.18 -3.12 -17.05
N ILE A 239 -4.82 -4.22 -16.38
CA ILE A 239 -3.72 -4.26 -15.41
C ILE A 239 -2.62 -5.15 -15.97
N VAL A 240 -1.45 -4.55 -16.22
CA VAL A 240 -0.33 -5.24 -16.89
C VAL A 240 0.95 -5.12 -16.09
N ALA A 241 1.83 -6.10 -16.22
CA ALA A 241 3.18 -6.06 -15.67
C ALA A 241 4.18 -5.65 -16.77
N LEU A 242 4.82 -4.50 -16.57
CA LEU A 242 5.84 -3.96 -17.46
C LEU A 242 7.23 -4.38 -16.98
N ALA A 243 7.96 -5.12 -17.82
CA ALA A 243 9.30 -5.58 -17.48
C ALA A 243 10.37 -4.57 -17.91
N GLY A 244 11.33 -4.31 -17.01
CA GLY A 244 12.57 -3.60 -17.35
C GLY A 244 12.49 -2.08 -17.33
N LEU A 245 11.48 -1.49 -16.67
CA LEU A 245 11.46 -0.05 -16.37
C LEU A 245 12.58 0.29 -15.37
N LYS A 246 13.28 1.41 -15.59
CA LYS A 246 14.51 1.72 -14.84
C LYS A 246 14.27 2.64 -13.64
N ASP A 247 13.43 3.64 -13.84
CA ASP A 247 13.24 4.78 -12.97
C ASP A 247 11.78 4.91 -12.47
N THR A 248 10.93 3.93 -12.76
CA THR A 248 9.54 3.92 -12.28
C THR A 248 9.45 3.31 -10.88
N THR A 249 8.77 4.00 -9.96
CA THR A 249 8.46 3.54 -8.59
C THR A 249 6.95 3.36 -8.37
N THR A 250 6.57 2.67 -7.29
CA THR A 250 5.17 2.60 -6.86
C THR A 250 4.62 4.01 -6.60
N GLY A 251 3.46 4.32 -7.17
CA GLY A 251 2.83 5.65 -7.16
C GLY A 251 3.17 6.55 -8.35
N ASP A 252 4.10 6.14 -9.24
CA ASP A 252 4.46 6.94 -10.41
C ASP A 252 3.41 6.84 -11.53
N THR A 253 3.25 7.93 -12.27
CA THR A 253 2.40 7.97 -13.47
C THR A 253 3.22 7.75 -14.74
N LEU A 254 2.77 6.83 -15.59
CA LEU A 254 3.27 6.61 -16.94
C LEU A 254 2.26 7.20 -17.93
N CYS A 255 2.70 8.08 -18.83
CA CYS A 255 1.81 8.77 -19.76
C CYS A 255 2.40 8.95 -21.15
N ALA A 256 1.55 9.32 -22.11
CA ALA A 256 1.97 9.66 -23.47
C ALA A 256 2.83 10.94 -23.49
N MET A 257 3.89 10.93 -24.31
CA MET A 257 4.85 12.04 -24.39
C MET A 257 4.21 13.36 -24.88
N ASN A 258 3.16 13.27 -25.71
CA ASN A 258 2.47 14.42 -26.28
C ASN A 258 1.37 15.00 -25.37
N ALA A 259 1.02 14.30 -24.30
CA ALA A 259 -0.06 14.69 -23.40
C ALA A 259 0.25 14.30 -21.94
N PRO A 260 1.31 14.90 -21.35
CA PRO A 260 1.78 14.54 -20.03
C PRO A 260 0.76 14.91 -18.95
N ILE A 261 0.52 13.98 -18.03
CA ILE A 261 -0.38 14.13 -16.89
C ILE A 261 0.26 13.49 -15.66
N ILE A 262 0.04 14.06 -14.48
CA ILE A 262 0.41 13.48 -13.19
C ILE A 262 -0.89 13.03 -12.54
N LEU A 263 -1.11 11.71 -12.44
CA LEU A 263 -2.27 11.17 -11.73
C LEU A 263 -2.09 11.35 -10.23
N GLU A 264 -3.20 11.32 -9.48
CA GLU A 264 -3.19 11.47 -8.03
C GLU A 264 -2.18 10.52 -7.38
N ARG A 265 -1.20 11.10 -6.69
CA ARG A 265 -0.16 10.34 -6.00
C ARG A 265 -0.77 9.75 -4.74
N MET A 266 -0.51 8.46 -4.52
CA MET A 266 -0.73 7.86 -3.20
C MET A 266 0.14 8.61 -2.19
N GLU A 267 -0.49 9.26 -1.20
CA GLU A 267 0.24 9.82 -0.07
C GLU A 267 0.74 8.68 0.80
N PHE A 268 2.07 8.54 0.88
CA PHE A 268 2.69 7.58 1.77
C PHE A 268 2.89 8.24 3.15
N PRO A 269 2.33 7.67 4.22
CA PRO A 269 2.52 8.20 5.56
C PRO A 269 4.00 8.19 5.97
N GLU A 270 4.38 9.10 6.85
CA GLU A 270 5.74 9.13 7.36
C GLU A 270 6.04 7.89 8.23
N PRO A 271 7.23 7.27 8.07
CA PRO A 271 7.62 6.14 8.90
C PRO A 271 7.63 6.49 10.39
N VAL A 272 7.10 5.59 11.23
CA VAL A 272 6.93 5.83 12.68
C VAL A 272 7.98 5.12 13.54
N ILE A 273 8.66 4.11 12.99
CA ILE A 273 9.67 3.32 13.72
C ILE A 273 10.99 3.34 12.95
N GLU A 274 12.09 3.42 13.70
CA GLU A 274 13.46 3.37 13.20
C GLU A 274 14.22 2.21 13.87
N LEU A 275 14.99 1.46 13.09
CA LEU A 275 15.88 0.40 13.56
C LEU A 275 17.26 0.55 12.91
N SER A 276 18.32 0.21 13.66
CA SER A 276 19.66 0.13 13.08
C SER A 276 19.91 -1.27 12.53
N VAL A 277 20.50 -1.35 11.35
CA VAL A 277 20.92 -2.60 10.73
C VAL A 277 22.42 -2.56 10.46
N GLU A 278 23.12 -3.57 10.94
CA GLU A 278 24.56 -3.70 10.77
C GLU A 278 24.89 -5.01 10.03
N PRO A 279 25.74 -4.96 8.99
CA PRO A 279 26.16 -6.16 8.29
C PRO A 279 27.14 -6.95 9.18
N LYS A 280 27.05 -8.29 9.18
CA LYS A 280 28.00 -9.10 9.95
C LYS A 280 29.40 -9.12 9.34
N THR A 281 29.50 -8.98 8.02
CA THR A 281 30.77 -9.00 7.29
C THR A 281 30.90 -7.80 6.35
N LYS A 282 32.13 -7.45 5.97
CA LYS A 282 32.36 -6.40 4.95
C LYS A 282 31.76 -6.75 3.58
N ALA A 283 31.75 -8.03 3.22
CA ALA A 283 31.12 -8.49 1.97
C ALA A 283 29.59 -8.30 2.01
N ASP A 284 28.98 -8.43 3.19
CA ASP A 284 27.56 -8.19 3.38
C ASP A 284 27.21 -6.70 3.37
N GLN A 285 28.15 -5.80 3.67
CA GLN A 285 27.91 -4.36 3.64
C GLN A 285 27.50 -3.87 2.24
N GLU A 286 28.23 -4.29 1.19
CA GLU A 286 27.90 -3.93 -0.19
C GLU A 286 26.56 -4.53 -0.62
N LYS A 287 26.34 -5.81 -0.31
CA LYS A 287 25.08 -6.51 -0.64
C LYS A 287 23.89 -5.92 0.09
N MET A 288 24.06 -5.54 1.35
CA MET A 288 23.04 -4.89 2.18
C MET A 288 22.61 -3.57 1.57
N GLY A 289 23.57 -2.73 1.16
CA GLY A 289 23.26 -1.47 0.48
C GLY A 289 22.44 -1.67 -0.79
N VAL A 290 22.76 -2.68 -1.60
CA VAL A 290 21.99 -3.01 -2.82
C VAL A 290 20.60 -3.55 -2.47
N ALA A 291 20.49 -4.44 -1.50
CA ALA A 291 19.24 -5.07 -1.08
C ALA A 291 18.26 -4.03 -0.50
N LEU A 292 18.73 -3.20 0.42
CA LEU A 292 17.94 -2.15 1.06
C LEU A 292 17.42 -1.12 0.05
N ASN A 293 18.26 -0.71 -0.92
CA ASN A 293 17.82 0.18 -2.00
C ASN A 293 16.78 -0.46 -2.91
N ARG A 294 16.86 -1.78 -3.16
CA ARG A 294 15.84 -2.50 -3.94
C ARG A 294 14.52 -2.59 -3.18
N LEU A 295 14.56 -2.91 -1.89
CA LEU A 295 13.36 -2.95 -1.04
C LEU A 295 12.71 -1.57 -0.91
N ALA A 296 13.50 -0.50 -0.78
CA ALA A 296 12.99 0.88 -0.75
C ALA A 296 12.35 1.34 -2.07
N ARG A 297 12.72 0.73 -3.21
CA ARG A 297 12.06 0.98 -4.50
C ARG A 297 10.74 0.22 -4.62
N GLU A 298 10.63 -0.95 -4.00
CA GLU A 298 9.39 -1.73 -3.96
C GLU A 298 8.35 -1.09 -3.04
N ASP A 299 8.78 -0.62 -1.87
CA ASP A 299 7.94 -0.02 -0.84
C ASP A 299 8.38 1.43 -0.52
N PRO A 300 7.62 2.44 -1.00
CA PRO A 300 7.92 3.85 -0.72
C PRO A 300 7.79 4.24 0.76
N SER A 301 7.07 3.46 1.57
CA SER A 301 6.97 3.68 3.02
C SER A 301 8.22 3.20 3.77
N PHE A 302 9.10 2.44 3.11
CA PHE A 302 10.38 2.03 3.66
C PHE A 302 11.48 3.02 3.28
N ARG A 303 12.11 3.63 4.28
CA ARG A 303 13.21 4.58 4.08
C ARG A 303 14.51 4.04 4.65
N VAL A 304 15.60 4.33 3.97
CA VAL A 304 16.95 3.91 4.36
C VAL A 304 17.80 5.17 4.42
N SER A 305 18.50 5.35 5.53
CA SER A 305 19.43 6.45 5.75
C SER A 305 20.70 5.91 6.40
N SER A 306 21.82 6.59 6.20
CA SER A 306 23.05 6.32 6.95
C SER A 306 23.26 7.47 7.91
N ASP A 307 23.48 7.16 9.18
CA ASP A 307 23.84 8.17 10.18
C ASP A 307 25.34 8.50 10.02
N PRO A 308 25.70 9.75 9.68
CA PRO A 308 27.09 10.15 9.51
C PRO A 308 27.90 10.15 10.81
N GLU A 309 27.24 10.17 11.99
CA GLU A 309 27.94 10.19 13.28
C GLU A 309 28.32 8.80 13.77
N SER A 310 27.37 7.86 13.76
CA SER A 310 27.62 6.46 14.15
C SER A 310 28.16 5.60 13.00
N GLY A 311 27.97 6.03 11.75
CA GLY A 311 28.24 5.23 10.56
C GLY A 311 27.26 4.07 10.35
N GLN A 312 26.20 3.99 11.16
CA GLN A 312 25.19 2.92 11.08
C GLN A 312 24.21 3.17 9.92
N THR A 313 23.66 2.07 9.40
CA THR A 313 22.52 2.14 8.47
C THR A 313 21.22 2.07 9.27
N ILE A 314 20.39 3.10 9.16
CA ILE A 314 19.10 3.20 9.82
C ILE A 314 18.01 2.93 8.80
N ILE A 315 17.14 1.97 9.11
CA ILE A 315 15.95 1.65 8.35
C ILE A 315 14.72 2.18 9.07
N LYS A 316 13.76 2.73 8.31
CA LYS A 316 12.52 3.31 8.85
C LYS A 316 11.31 2.69 8.17
N GLY A 317 10.27 2.41 8.94
CA GLY A 317 9.04 1.81 8.42
C GLY A 317 7.81 2.10 9.26
N MET A 318 6.69 1.49 8.83
CA MET A 318 5.34 1.74 9.40
C MET A 318 5.05 0.99 10.71
N GLY A 319 5.87 0.00 11.08
CA GLY A 319 5.62 -0.85 12.24
C GLY A 319 6.72 -1.89 12.43
N GLU A 320 6.73 -2.53 13.60
CA GLU A 320 7.74 -3.54 13.96
C GLU A 320 7.68 -4.75 13.02
N LEU A 321 6.49 -5.33 12.84
CA LEU A 321 6.27 -6.46 11.93
C LEU A 321 6.67 -6.13 10.48
N HIS A 322 6.43 -4.89 10.04
CA HIS A 322 6.81 -4.45 8.71
C HIS A 322 8.34 -4.51 8.54
N LEU A 323 9.09 -3.93 9.50
CA LEU A 323 10.55 -3.97 9.46
C LEU A 323 11.11 -5.39 9.61
N GLU A 324 10.49 -6.23 10.44
CA GLU A 324 10.87 -7.64 10.61
C GLU A 324 10.77 -8.41 9.28
N ILE A 325 9.65 -8.26 8.56
CA ILE A 325 9.45 -8.89 7.25
C ILE A 325 10.50 -8.39 6.25
N LEU A 326 10.80 -7.09 6.22
CA LEU A 326 11.82 -6.55 5.30
C LEU A 326 13.23 -7.07 5.60
N VAL A 327 13.59 -7.20 6.87
CA VAL A 327 14.86 -7.81 7.28
C VAL A 327 14.90 -9.30 6.92
N ASP A 328 13.82 -10.05 7.11
CA ASP A 328 13.74 -11.46 6.70
C ASP A 328 13.87 -11.61 5.18
N ARG A 329 13.17 -10.77 4.40
CA ARG A 329 13.32 -10.72 2.94
C ARG A 329 14.75 -10.42 2.53
N MET A 330 15.40 -9.45 3.17
CA MET A 330 16.81 -9.14 2.92
C MET A 330 17.71 -10.37 3.17
N LYS A 331 17.50 -11.10 4.28
CA LYS A 331 18.24 -12.32 4.60
C LYS A 331 17.99 -13.45 3.60
N ARG A 332 16.74 -13.67 3.20
CA ARG A 332 16.34 -14.79 2.34
C ARG A 332 16.60 -14.56 0.86
N GLU A 333 16.18 -13.40 0.33
CA GLU A 333 16.27 -13.07 -1.09
C GLU A 333 17.69 -12.68 -1.49
N PHE A 334 18.39 -11.92 -0.65
CA PHE A 334 19.71 -11.37 -0.96
C PHE A 334 20.86 -12.09 -0.25
N LYS A 335 20.56 -13.07 0.62
CA LYS A 335 21.56 -13.84 1.39
C LYS A 335 22.52 -12.94 2.17
N VAL A 336 21.98 -11.89 2.77
CA VAL A 336 22.71 -10.91 3.58
C VAL A 336 22.51 -11.23 5.05
N GLU A 337 23.58 -11.53 5.77
CA GLU A 337 23.50 -11.64 7.22
C GLU A 337 23.70 -10.27 7.88
N ALA A 338 22.64 -9.81 8.56
CA ALA A 338 22.66 -8.55 9.30
C ALA A 338 22.08 -8.73 10.71
N ASN A 339 22.62 -7.95 11.64
CA ASN A 339 22.12 -7.79 13.00
C ASN A 339 21.20 -6.57 13.05
N VAL A 340 20.11 -6.70 13.78
CA VAL A 340 19.14 -5.61 14.00
C VAL A 340 19.27 -5.16 15.44
N GLY A 341 19.32 -3.85 15.65
CA GLY A 341 19.41 -3.24 16.96
C GLY A 341 18.59 -1.95 17.04
N ALA A 342 18.53 -1.38 18.25
CA ALA A 342 18.02 -0.03 18.42
C ALA A 342 19.06 0.98 17.90
N PRO A 343 18.64 2.05 17.21
CA PRO A 343 19.55 3.07 16.72
C PRO A 343 20.32 3.72 17.89
N GLN A 344 21.61 3.96 17.69
CA GLN A 344 22.44 4.61 18.69
C GLN A 344 22.07 6.10 18.79
N VAL A 345 21.86 6.56 20.03
CA VAL A 345 21.71 8.00 20.29
C VAL A 345 23.09 8.63 20.28
N ALA A 346 23.31 9.59 19.39
CA ALA A 346 24.52 10.40 19.37
C ALA A 346 24.59 11.30 20.61
N TYR A 347 25.22 10.82 21.67
CA TYR A 347 25.44 11.62 22.87
C TYR A 347 26.43 12.74 22.61
N ARG A 348 26.12 13.93 23.13
CA ARG A 348 27.03 15.08 23.15
C ARG A 348 27.48 15.34 24.58
N GLU A 349 28.76 15.64 24.75
CA GLU A 349 29.32 16.02 26.05
C GLU A 349 29.19 17.53 26.27
N TYR A 350 28.92 17.93 27.51
CA TYR A 350 28.80 19.32 27.90
C TYR A 350 29.55 19.56 29.22
N LEU A 351 30.39 20.59 29.24
CA LEU A 351 31.11 20.99 30.43
C LEU A 351 30.13 21.63 31.43
N LYS A 352 29.93 21.03 32.62
CA LYS A 352 28.96 21.56 33.60
C LYS A 352 29.45 22.79 34.37
N LYS A 353 30.76 22.93 34.59
CA LYS A 353 31.37 23.98 35.42
C LYS A 353 32.61 24.56 34.73
N PRO A 354 32.92 25.85 34.92
CA PRO A 354 34.17 26.42 34.42
C PRO A 354 35.37 25.76 35.07
N VAL A 355 36.43 25.53 34.29
CA VAL A 355 37.69 24.91 34.74
C VAL A 355 38.86 25.72 34.21
N ASP A 356 39.79 26.03 35.10
CA ASP A 356 41.08 26.62 34.75
C ASP A 356 42.10 25.50 34.54
N VAL A 357 42.72 25.47 33.36
CA VAL A 357 43.73 24.48 32.98
C VAL A 357 45.07 25.19 32.82
N ASP A 358 46.08 24.78 33.59
CA ASP A 358 47.46 25.23 33.46
C ASP A 358 48.33 24.02 33.14
N TYR A 359 48.82 23.95 31.91
CA TYR A 359 49.62 22.83 31.42
C TYR A 359 50.96 23.33 30.90
N THR A 360 52.04 22.75 31.44
CA THR A 360 53.40 23.00 30.99
C THR A 360 53.97 21.73 30.36
N HIS A 361 54.16 21.77 29.05
CA HIS A 361 54.92 20.77 28.32
C HIS A 361 56.41 21.12 28.37
N LYS A 362 57.22 20.25 28.97
CA LYS A 362 58.68 20.37 28.95
C LYS A 362 59.28 19.00 28.68
N LYS A 363 59.85 18.81 27.48
CA LYS A 363 60.45 17.55 27.08
C LYS A 363 61.79 17.80 26.39
N GLN A 364 62.83 17.14 26.88
CA GLN A 364 64.17 17.21 26.32
C GLN A 364 64.58 15.81 25.90
N SER A 365 64.46 15.52 24.60
CA SER A 365 64.77 14.22 24.01
C SER A 365 65.75 14.44 22.86
N GLY A 366 67.05 14.29 23.12
CA GLY A 366 68.12 14.14 22.13
C GLY A 366 68.37 15.26 21.09
N GLY A 367 67.51 16.28 20.99
CA GLY A 367 67.62 17.41 20.06
C GLY A 367 67.19 18.75 20.69
N THR A 368 66.77 19.72 19.88
CA THR A 368 66.23 21.02 20.34
C THR A 368 65.05 20.79 21.30
N GLY A 369 65.19 21.26 22.55
CA GLY A 369 64.21 21.02 23.60
C GLY A 369 62.82 21.60 23.26
N GLN A 370 61.76 20.86 23.62
CA GLN A 370 60.38 21.31 23.46
C GLN A 370 59.89 21.92 24.77
N PHE A 371 59.46 23.18 24.71
CA PHE A 371 58.85 23.89 25.84
C PHE A 371 57.60 24.63 25.38
N GLY A 372 56.50 24.46 26.10
CA GLY A 372 55.29 25.23 25.90
C GLY A 372 54.45 25.22 27.18
N ARG A 373 53.93 26.37 27.58
CA ARG A 373 52.99 26.48 28.70
C ARG A 373 51.72 27.16 28.22
N VAL A 374 50.58 26.53 28.48
CA VAL A 374 49.26 27.07 28.16
C VAL A 374 48.46 27.20 29.44
N LYS A 375 47.84 28.36 29.62
CA LYS A 375 46.87 28.59 30.68
C LYS A 375 45.56 28.99 30.03
N VAL A 376 44.58 28.08 30.07
CA VAL A 376 43.30 28.23 29.38
C VAL A 376 42.18 28.15 30.42
N LYS A 377 41.22 29.07 30.30
CA LYS A 377 39.99 29.02 31.07
C LYS A 377 38.89 28.46 30.18
N VAL A 378 38.46 27.23 30.47
CA VAL A 378 37.36 26.60 29.73
C VAL A 378 36.06 26.91 30.48
N THR A 379 35.14 27.60 29.82
CA THR A 379 33.85 27.97 30.41
C THR A 379 32.70 27.31 29.65
N PRO A 380 31.63 26.89 30.34
CA PRO A 380 30.42 26.42 29.67
C PRO A 380 29.82 27.51 28.78
N GLY A 381 29.70 27.24 27.48
CA GLY A 381 28.93 28.06 26.54
C GLY A 381 27.43 27.71 26.55
N GLU A 382 26.69 28.29 25.61
CA GLU A 382 25.29 27.91 25.40
C GLU A 382 25.23 26.47 24.84
N ARG A 383 24.23 25.69 25.27
CA ARG A 383 24.12 24.29 24.80
C ARG A 383 23.91 24.28 23.29
N GLY A 384 24.76 23.56 22.58
CA GLY A 384 24.70 23.46 21.12
C GLY A 384 25.46 24.55 20.36
N SER A 385 26.12 25.51 21.03
CA SER A 385 26.88 26.58 20.37
C SER A 385 28.27 26.15 19.87
N GLY A 386 28.65 24.87 20.01
CA GLY A 386 29.98 24.37 19.67
C GLY A 386 31.09 24.91 20.59
N ILE A 387 32.35 24.77 20.15
CA ILE A 387 33.53 25.29 20.87
C ILE A 387 33.89 26.67 20.32
N THR A 388 33.85 27.70 21.18
CA THR A 388 34.32 29.04 20.83
C THR A 388 35.67 29.31 21.48
N PHE A 389 36.69 29.62 20.67
CA PHE A 389 38.00 30.03 21.15
C PHE A 389 38.07 31.55 21.24
N LYS A 390 38.46 32.07 22.40
CA LYS A 390 38.71 33.51 22.62
C LYS A 390 40.14 33.69 23.09
N ASP A 391 40.92 34.43 22.32
CA ASP A 391 42.28 34.80 22.69
C ASP A 391 42.27 36.10 23.52
N GLU A 392 42.73 36.01 24.77
CA GLU A 392 42.92 37.16 25.66
C GLU A 392 44.41 37.40 25.99
N ILE A 393 45.34 36.85 25.21
CA ILE A 393 46.78 36.96 25.45
C ILE A 393 47.26 38.41 25.26
N LYS A 394 47.87 38.96 26.31
CA LYS A 394 48.52 40.28 26.29
C LYS A 394 50.04 40.12 26.25
N GLY A 395 50.71 40.90 25.40
CA GLY A 395 52.18 41.06 25.43
C GLY A 395 53.01 40.01 24.69
N GLY A 396 52.43 39.17 23.81
CA GLY A 396 53.22 38.25 22.97
C GLY A 396 53.81 37.03 23.69
N ASN A 397 53.23 36.64 24.83
CA ASN A 397 53.68 35.50 25.63
C ASN A 397 53.63 34.14 24.88
N ILE A 398 52.83 34.05 23.81
CA ILE A 398 52.79 32.93 22.87
C ILE A 398 52.94 33.53 21.46
N PRO A 399 53.85 33.02 20.60
CA PRO A 399 53.95 33.50 19.23
C PRO A 399 52.64 33.23 18.46
N LYS A 400 52.19 34.20 17.65
CA LYS A 400 50.92 34.13 16.91
C LYS A 400 50.82 32.93 15.96
N GLU A 401 51.95 32.41 15.52
CA GLU A 401 52.06 31.24 14.64
C GLU A 401 51.60 29.93 15.31
N TYR A 402 51.46 29.91 16.64
CA TYR A 402 51.01 28.75 17.42
C TYR A 402 49.58 28.89 17.97
N LEU A 403 48.84 29.93 17.56
CA LEU A 403 47.43 30.11 17.91
C LEU A 403 46.52 29.59 16.78
N PRO A 404 45.43 28.85 17.09
CA PRO A 404 44.53 28.25 16.11
C PRO A 404 43.62 29.24 15.39
#